data_AF-A0A812RE47-F1
#
_entry.id   AF-A0A812RE47-F1
#
_cell.length_a   1.000
_cell.length_b   1.000
_cell.length_c   1.000
_cell.angle_alpha   90.00
_cell.angle_beta   90.00
_cell.angle_gamma   90.00
#
_symmetry.space_group_name_H-M   'P 1'
#
loop_
_entity.id
_entity.type
_entity.pdbx_description
1 polymer ?
#
loop_
_entity_poly.entity_id
_entity_poly.type
_entity_poly.pdbx_seq_one_letter_code
_entity_poly.pdbx_strand_id
1 'polypeptide(L)'
;MIRMRHLLVVCLAVLAPEIADARVKGFFSKYNKVLNAKECTCNCCIRERRRPSEISDPSKSAFKCSLTPQSDHNFAAYQCSNTCTVMNDPIFPRAATLSANRFCFYHCIPTSG
;
A
#
# COMPACT_ATOMS: atom_id res chain seq x y z
N MET A 1 -17.67 26.89 79.52
CA MET A 1 -16.98 25.68 78.98
C MET A 1 -18.07 24.89 78.26
N ILE A 2 -18.12 24.63 76.95
CA ILE A 2 -17.12 24.45 75.88
C ILE A 2 -17.76 24.90 74.55
N ARG A 3 -16.95 25.55 73.71
CA ARG A 3 -17.31 26.15 72.43
C ARG A 3 -17.51 25.12 71.33
N MET A 4 -18.58 25.34 70.57
CA MET A 4 -18.90 24.84 69.23
C MET A 4 -17.67 24.92 68.31
N ARG A 5 -17.15 23.77 67.87
CA ARG A 5 -16.03 23.68 66.94
C ARG A 5 -16.13 22.38 66.14
N HIS A 6 -16.32 22.53 64.82
CA HIS A 6 -16.06 21.53 63.79
C HIS A 6 -16.99 20.29 63.85
N LEU A 7 -17.49 19.67 62.78
CA LEU A 7 -17.05 19.61 61.41
C LEU A 7 -18.27 19.70 60.49
N LEU A 8 -18.18 20.63 59.55
CA LEU A 8 -18.95 20.63 58.32
C LEU A 8 -18.31 19.56 57.43
N VAL A 9 -18.72 18.29 57.57
CA VAL A 9 -18.27 17.19 56.68
C VAL A 9 -19.10 17.26 55.41
N VAL A 10 -18.68 18.14 54.50
CA VAL A 10 -19.11 18.12 53.10
C VAL A 10 -18.35 16.96 52.44
N CYS A 11 -18.95 15.76 52.50
CA CYS A 11 -18.60 14.68 51.59
C CYS A 11 -19.27 14.98 50.24
N LEU A 12 -18.66 15.88 49.47
CA LEU A 12 -18.84 15.96 48.01
C LEU A 12 -18.12 14.77 47.40
N ALA A 13 -18.77 13.60 47.46
CA ALA A 13 -18.59 12.59 46.43
C ALA A 13 -19.15 13.15 45.11
N VAL A 14 -18.74 12.56 43.99
CA VAL A 14 -19.29 12.75 42.62
C VAL A 14 -18.44 13.68 41.72
N LEU A 15 -17.39 13.10 41.13
CA LEU A 15 -17.16 12.91 39.67
C LEU A 15 -15.66 12.91 39.34
N ALA A 16 -15.10 11.72 39.16
CA ALA A 16 -13.89 11.57 38.35
C ALA A 16 -14.23 12.02 36.92
N PRO A 17 -13.43 12.89 36.28
CA PRO A 17 -13.57 13.09 34.86
C PRO A 17 -13.05 11.81 34.20
N GLU A 18 -13.95 11.00 33.66
CA GLU A 18 -13.57 10.08 32.60
C GLU A 18 -13.11 10.94 31.44
N ILE A 19 -11.79 11.02 31.26
CA ILE A 19 -11.18 11.62 30.08
C ILE A 19 -11.52 10.65 28.94
N ALA A 20 -12.72 10.81 28.38
CA ALA A 20 -13.11 10.17 27.16
C ALA A 20 -12.11 10.62 26.10
N ASP A 21 -11.23 9.72 25.70
CA ASP A 21 -10.36 9.83 24.53
C ASP A 21 -11.27 9.89 23.29
N ALA A 22 -11.87 11.06 23.09
CA ALA A 22 -12.59 11.40 21.90
C ALA A 22 -11.54 11.55 20.80
N ARG A 23 -11.17 10.41 20.18
CA ARG A 23 -10.49 10.40 18.89
C ARG A 23 -11.38 11.15 17.91
N VAL A 24 -11.13 12.45 17.76
CA VAL A 24 -11.74 13.31 16.77
C VAL A 24 -11.34 12.74 15.41
N LYS A 25 -12.19 11.88 14.85
CA LYS A 25 -12.15 11.55 13.42
C LYS A 25 -12.62 12.79 12.68
N GLY A 26 -11.68 13.72 12.48
CA GLY A 26 -11.94 14.95 11.74
C GLY A 26 -12.45 14.65 10.33
N PHE A 27 -13.23 15.58 9.80
CA PHE A 27 -13.86 15.53 8.46
C PHE A 27 -12.87 15.19 7.32
N PHE A 28 -11.57 15.35 7.55
CA PHE A 28 -10.52 15.05 6.60
C PHE A 28 -10.09 13.58 6.52
N SER A 29 -10.64 12.68 7.37
CA SER A 29 -10.26 11.26 7.35
C SER A 29 -10.55 10.56 6.01
N LYS A 30 -11.39 11.14 5.15
CA LYS A 30 -11.70 10.62 3.80
C LYS A 30 -10.67 10.95 2.72
N TYR A 31 -9.80 11.93 2.93
CA TYR A 31 -8.84 12.35 1.89
C TYR A 31 -7.55 11.52 1.87
N ASN A 32 -7.24 10.82 2.98
CA ASN A 32 -6.04 10.00 3.07
C ASN A 32 -6.37 8.53 2.80
N LYS A 33 -6.37 8.13 1.52
CA LYS A 33 -6.37 6.71 1.17
C LYS A 33 -4.97 6.15 1.40
N VAL A 34 -4.78 5.46 2.52
CA VAL A 34 -3.51 4.78 2.82
C VAL A 34 -3.31 3.65 1.82
N LEU A 35 -2.24 3.74 1.04
CA LEU A 35 -1.82 2.68 0.13
C LEU A 35 -1.01 1.65 0.92
N ASN A 36 -1.64 0.51 1.25
CA ASN A 36 -1.00 -0.55 2.04
C ASN A 36 -0.01 -1.42 1.24
N ALA A 37 -0.08 -1.39 -0.10
CA ALA A 37 0.78 -2.18 -0.96
C ALA A 37 2.03 -1.38 -1.38
N LYS A 38 3.17 -2.07 -1.47
CA LYS A 38 4.45 -1.50 -1.90
C LYS A 38 4.34 -0.93 -3.31
N GLU A 39 5.13 0.10 -3.59
CA GLU A 39 5.25 0.69 -4.94
C GLU A 39 5.74 -0.36 -5.95
N CYS A 40 5.21 -0.30 -7.17
CA CYS A 40 5.64 -1.17 -8.26
C CYS A 40 7.06 -0.82 -8.73
N THR A 41 7.92 -1.83 -8.89
CA THR A 41 9.29 -1.66 -9.40
C THR A 41 9.65 -2.75 -10.41
N CYS A 42 10.51 -2.45 -11.38
CA CYS A 42 10.93 -3.41 -12.40
C CYS A 42 11.91 -4.48 -11.88
N ASN A 43 12.43 -4.36 -10.66
CA ASN A 43 13.34 -5.34 -10.04
C ASN A 43 12.67 -6.70 -9.83
N CYS A 44 11.33 -6.71 -9.71
CA CYS A 44 10.52 -7.91 -9.59
C CYS A 44 10.07 -8.49 -10.94
N CYS A 45 10.59 -7.97 -12.05
CA CYS A 45 10.21 -8.40 -13.38
C CYS A 45 11.35 -9.16 -14.05
N ILE A 46 11.04 -10.30 -14.66
CA ILE A 46 11.95 -11.04 -15.51
C ILE A 46 11.62 -10.81 -16.98
N ARG A 47 12.62 -11.04 -17.84
CA ARG A 47 12.45 -11.03 -19.28
C ARG A 47 12.08 -12.43 -19.76
N GLU A 48 10.95 -12.56 -20.41
CA GLU A 48 10.48 -13.80 -21.03
C GLU A 48 10.35 -13.66 -22.55
N ARG A 49 10.57 -14.77 -23.25
CA ARG A 49 10.38 -14.82 -24.71
C ARG A 49 8.88 -14.80 -25.02
N ARG A 50 8.50 -13.99 -26.01
CA ARG A 50 7.14 -14.02 -26.58
C ARG A 50 6.90 -15.34 -27.28
N ARG A 51 5.64 -15.79 -27.28
CA ARG A 51 5.26 -16.98 -28.05
C ARG A 51 5.36 -16.66 -29.54
N PRO A 52 5.69 -17.64 -30.41
CA PRO A 52 5.79 -17.39 -31.85
C PRO A 52 4.55 -16.74 -32.46
N SER A 53 3.36 -17.07 -31.96
CA SER A 53 2.09 -16.46 -32.37
C SER A 53 1.90 -14.99 -31.95
N GLU A 54 2.68 -14.51 -30.97
CA GLU A 54 2.65 -13.11 -30.51
C GLU A 54 3.60 -12.20 -31.32
N ILE A 55 4.49 -12.78 -32.14
CA ILE A 55 5.50 -12.09 -32.98
C ILE A 55 4.97 -11.92 -34.41
N SER A 56 3.65 -11.81 -34.58
CA SER A 56 3.04 -11.54 -35.89
C SER A 56 3.41 -10.17 -36.45
N ASP A 57 3.87 -9.26 -35.60
CA ASP A 57 4.32 -7.94 -35.95
C ASP A 57 5.85 -7.84 -35.74
N PRO A 58 6.66 -7.68 -36.81
CA PRO A 58 8.11 -7.61 -36.71
C PRO A 58 8.61 -6.37 -35.96
N SER A 59 7.75 -5.36 -35.73
CA SER A 59 8.09 -4.19 -34.91
C SER A 59 8.08 -4.49 -33.40
N LYS A 60 7.47 -5.61 -32.98
CA LYS A 60 7.41 -6.00 -31.58
C LYS A 60 8.65 -6.78 -31.18
N SER A 61 9.28 -6.36 -30.07
CA SER A 61 10.34 -7.10 -29.41
C SER A 61 9.97 -8.59 -29.22
N ALA A 62 10.92 -9.48 -29.50
CA ALA A 62 10.78 -10.92 -29.26
C ALA A 62 10.63 -11.28 -27.77
N PHE A 63 10.83 -10.30 -26.87
CA PHE A 63 10.74 -10.45 -25.43
C PHE A 63 9.64 -9.57 -24.83
N LYS A 64 9.11 -10.01 -23.69
CA LYS A 64 8.22 -9.27 -22.81
C LYS A 64 8.70 -9.39 -21.37
N CYS A 65 8.25 -8.49 -20.51
CA CYS A 65 8.50 -8.59 -19.08
C CYS A 65 7.30 -9.22 -18.38
N SER A 66 7.57 -10.10 -17.42
CA SER A 66 6.60 -10.76 -16.54
C SER A 66 7.07 -10.68 -15.09
N LEU A 67 6.16 -10.87 -14.15
CA LEU A 67 6.51 -11.01 -12.74
C LEU A 67 7.37 -12.26 -12.54
N THR A 68 8.46 -12.14 -11.80
CA THR A 68 9.30 -13.27 -11.39
C THR A 68 8.46 -14.35 -10.70
N PRO A 69 8.62 -15.64 -11.02
CA PRO A 69 7.92 -16.71 -10.31
C PRO A 69 8.31 -16.75 -8.83
N GLN A 70 7.36 -17.16 -7.97
CA GLN A 70 7.58 -17.21 -6.51
C GLN A 70 8.71 -18.15 -6.06
N SER A 71 9.08 -19.12 -6.91
CA SER A 71 10.17 -20.06 -6.67
C SER A 71 11.56 -19.48 -6.92
N ASP A 72 11.66 -18.29 -7.53
CA ASP A 72 12.95 -17.66 -7.82
C ASP A 72 13.52 -16.99 -6.56
N HIS A 73 14.83 -17.12 -6.35
CA HIS A 73 15.54 -16.50 -5.23
C HIS A 73 15.33 -14.97 -5.18
N ASN A 74 15.21 -14.32 -6.35
CA ASN A 74 14.99 -12.89 -6.46
C ASN A 74 13.62 -12.46 -5.94
N PHE A 75 12.61 -13.34 -5.97
CA PHE A 75 11.27 -13.01 -5.49
C PHE A 75 11.27 -12.69 -3.99
N ALA A 76 11.97 -13.53 -3.20
CA ALA A 76 12.13 -13.33 -1.76
C ALA A 76 13.10 -12.18 -1.45
N ALA A 77 14.23 -12.10 -2.18
CA ALA A 77 15.25 -11.07 -1.95
C ALA A 77 14.74 -9.64 -2.14
N TYR A 78 13.89 -9.40 -3.15
CA TYR A 78 13.32 -8.08 -3.43
C TYR A 78 11.94 -7.85 -2.79
N GLN A 79 11.45 -8.81 -1.99
CA GLN A 79 10.13 -8.77 -1.36
C GLN A 79 9.03 -8.48 -2.39
N CYS A 80 9.04 -9.25 -3.48
CA CYS A 80 8.08 -9.09 -4.56
C CYS A 80 6.67 -9.49 -4.12
N SER A 81 5.67 -8.83 -4.69
CA SER A 81 4.25 -9.07 -4.42
C SER A 81 3.49 -9.20 -5.72
N ASN A 82 2.40 -9.96 -5.72
CA ASN A 82 1.50 -10.09 -6.87
C ASN A 82 0.74 -8.79 -7.17
N THR A 83 0.65 -7.89 -6.18
CA THR A 83 0.00 -6.58 -6.29
C THR A 83 0.92 -5.49 -5.76
N CYS A 84 0.87 -4.34 -6.41
CA CYS A 84 1.67 -3.18 -6.06
C CYS A 84 0.90 -1.90 -6.37
N THR A 85 1.36 -0.78 -5.82
CA THR A 85 0.75 0.54 -6.00
C THR A 85 1.47 1.30 -7.09
N VAL A 86 0.69 2.03 -7.88
CA VAL A 86 1.19 2.96 -8.88
C VAL A 86 0.62 4.34 -8.60
N MET A 87 1.45 5.37 -8.80
CA MET A 87 1.08 6.75 -8.58
C MET A 87 1.07 7.48 -9.93
N ASN A 88 -0.04 8.17 -10.23
CA ASN A 88 -0.18 8.99 -11.44
C ASN A 88 0.18 8.26 -12.74
N ASP A 89 -0.29 7.02 -12.87
CA ASP A 89 0.05 6.17 -14.01
C ASP A 89 -0.64 6.63 -15.30
N PRO A 90 0.09 6.93 -16.39
CA PRO A 90 -0.51 7.40 -17.64
C PRO A 90 -1.22 6.28 -18.43
N ILE A 91 -0.89 5.02 -18.17
CA ILE A 91 -1.48 3.85 -18.84
C ILE A 91 -2.74 3.39 -18.10
N PHE A 92 -2.71 3.46 -16.76
CA PHE A 92 -3.79 3.04 -15.86
C PHE A 92 -4.25 4.17 -14.92
N PRO A 93 -4.82 5.28 -15.45
CA PRO A 93 -5.09 6.50 -14.68
C PRO A 93 -6.14 6.33 -13.56
N ARG A 94 -6.94 5.25 -13.61
CA ARG A 94 -7.99 4.96 -12.62
C ARG A 94 -7.58 3.93 -11.57
N ALA A 95 -6.39 3.34 -11.68
CA ALA A 95 -5.94 2.28 -10.80
C ALA A 95 -4.89 2.81 -9.82
N ALA A 96 -5.20 2.79 -8.52
CA ALA A 96 -4.20 3.04 -7.47
C ALA A 96 -3.37 1.78 -7.13
N THR A 97 -3.89 0.60 -7.51
CA THR A 97 -3.27 -0.70 -7.28
C THR A 97 -3.37 -1.54 -8.55
N LEU A 98 -2.27 -2.18 -8.94
CA LEU A 98 -2.19 -3.03 -10.12
C LEU A 98 -1.65 -4.41 -9.75
N SER A 99 -1.97 -5.38 -10.61
CA SER A 99 -1.22 -6.64 -10.62
C SER A 99 0.20 -6.36 -11.07
N ALA A 100 1.18 -6.87 -10.34
CA ALA A 100 2.59 -6.70 -10.67
C ALA A 100 2.93 -7.25 -12.06
N ASN A 101 2.25 -8.32 -12.50
CA ASN A 101 2.44 -8.89 -13.83
C ASN A 101 1.97 -7.91 -14.94
N ARG A 102 0.89 -7.16 -14.69
CA ARG A 102 0.42 -6.11 -15.59
C ARG A 102 1.39 -4.93 -15.59
N PHE A 103 1.88 -4.52 -14.41
CA PHE A 103 2.90 -3.48 -14.33
C PHE A 103 4.16 -3.85 -15.14
N CYS A 104 4.70 -5.06 -14.94
CA CYS A 104 5.86 -5.55 -15.68
C CYS A 104 5.65 -5.50 -17.20
N PHE A 105 4.47 -5.91 -17.67
CA PHE A 105 4.18 -5.96 -19.10
C PHE A 105 4.11 -4.57 -19.76
N TYR A 106 3.54 -3.57 -19.09
CA TYR A 106 3.27 -2.26 -19.67
C TYR A 106 4.35 -1.21 -19.39
N HIS A 107 5.07 -1.30 -18.26
CA HIS A 107 5.99 -0.27 -17.81
C HIS A 107 7.46 -0.65 -17.93
N CYS A 108 7.78 -1.94 -17.83
CA CYS A 108 9.17 -2.39 -17.89
C CYS A 108 9.56 -2.70 -19.33
N ILE A 109 10.64 -2.05 -19.79
CA ILE A 109 11.24 -2.34 -21.08
C ILE A 109 12.11 -3.58 -20.91
N PRO A 110 11.96 -4.61 -21.78
CA PRO A 110 12.89 -5.73 -21.77
C PRO A 110 14.27 -5.20 -22.16
N THR A 111 15.18 -5.07 -21.18
CA THR A 111 16.57 -4.72 -21.48
C THR A 111 17.18 -5.81 -22.36
N SER A 112 17.87 -5.39 -23.43
CA SER A 112 18.82 -6.25 -24.16
C SER A 112 19.78 -6.85 -23.14
N GLY A 113 20.20 -8.09 -23.18
CA GLY A 113 20.38 -9.08 -24.24
C GLY A 113 21.14 -10.14 -23.49
#